data_AF-A0A940Z4D3-F1
#
_entry.id   AF-A0A940Z4D3-F1
#
_cell.length_a   1.000
_cell.length_b   1.000
_cell.length_c   1.000
_cell.angle_alpha   90.00
_cell.angle_beta   90.00
_cell.angle_gamma   90.00
#
_symmetry.space_group_name_H-M   'P 1'
#
loop_
_entity.id
_entity.type
_entity.pdbx_description
1 polymer ?
#
loop_
_entity_poly.entity_id
_entity_poly.type
_entity_poly.pdbx_seq_one_letter_code
_entity_poly.pdbx_strand_id
1 'polypeptide(L)'
;MIMNALRKFLTTLIHIMSWKVTLALGLMVCLGLTEGVSLLMLVPLLQLVGLDVQQGTLGRIAELISSVFATIGMQPTLITVLGFYVLIIIIHSLLKRWENSVSLTLQYEFVVRLRQQLYEAIANTNWLFFVRSRASDFVHALTIEMERVGATTYYLLSLLATAIVTVIYILFAIKLSALITGLVFLCGAILLLMLKGKTKIAHETGEGLSDAMNRLYAAVTEHLGGMKIAKSYGVEGRHVETFARLTEQVRQLYTDAVQNQAEVNYWFNIGSVLTLSLILFVSFQVLSI
;
A
#
# COMPACT_ATOMS: atom_id res chain seq x y z
N MET A 1 -5.29 11.80 -18.69
CA MET A 1 -5.48 10.42 -19.18
C MET A 1 -5.62 9.41 -18.02
N ILE A 2 -4.68 9.39 -17.06
CA ILE A 2 -4.67 8.48 -15.89
C ILE A 2 -5.96 8.57 -15.05
N MET A 3 -6.45 9.78 -14.77
CA MET A 3 -7.64 9.99 -13.93
C MET A 3 -8.94 9.42 -14.53
N ASN A 4 -9.06 9.39 -15.86
CA ASN A 4 -10.21 8.79 -16.55
C ASN A 4 -10.14 7.25 -16.55
N ALA A 5 -8.93 6.69 -16.68
CA ALA A 5 -8.71 5.25 -16.58
C ALA A 5 -9.01 4.75 -15.16
N LEU A 6 -8.53 5.46 -14.13
CA LEU A 6 -8.83 5.18 -12.73
C LEU A 6 -10.33 5.24 -12.44
N ARG A 7 -11.02 6.28 -12.93
CA ARG A 7 -12.47 6.42 -12.73
C ARG A 7 -13.25 5.29 -13.38
N LYS A 8 -12.93 4.93 -14.62
CA LYS A 8 -13.52 3.77 -15.31
C LYS A 8 -13.28 2.48 -14.54
N PHE A 9 -12.05 2.28 -14.06
CA PHE A 9 -11.68 1.11 -13.27
C PHE A 9 -12.49 1.00 -11.98
N LEU A 10 -12.58 2.08 -11.21
CA LEU A 10 -13.38 2.16 -9.98
C LEU A 10 -14.86 1.89 -10.25
N THR A 11 -15.43 2.47 -11.32
CA THR A 11 -16.83 2.22 -11.67
C THR A 11 -17.06 0.77 -12.06
N THR A 12 -16.14 0.15 -12.80
CA THR A 12 -16.25 -1.27 -13.18
C THR A 12 -16.12 -2.17 -11.95
N LEU A 13 -15.19 -1.88 -11.04
CA LEU A 13 -15.01 -2.63 -9.80
C LEU A 13 -16.26 -2.56 -8.90
N ILE A 14 -16.79 -1.36 -8.68
CA ILE A 14 -17.98 -1.13 -7.85
C ILE A 14 -19.22 -1.76 -8.49
N HIS A 15 -19.38 -1.67 -9.81
CA HIS A 15 -20.54 -2.23 -10.49
C HIS A 15 -20.56 -3.77 -10.46
N ILE A 16 -19.39 -4.41 -10.56
CA ILE A 16 -19.27 -5.86 -10.63
C ILE A 16 -19.35 -6.51 -9.22
N MET A 17 -18.87 -5.82 -8.16
CA MET A 17 -18.72 -6.41 -6.81
C MET A 17 -19.05 -5.45 -5.65
N SER A 18 -20.09 -4.61 -5.79
CA SER A 18 -20.44 -3.53 -4.83
C SER A 18 -20.42 -3.95 -3.36
N TRP A 19 -21.13 -5.02 -2.98
CA TRP A 19 -21.22 -5.45 -1.58
C TRP A 19 -19.88 -5.90 -0.99
N LYS A 20 -19.09 -6.67 -1.74
CA LYS A 20 -17.79 -7.19 -1.28
C LYS A 20 -16.76 -6.05 -1.16
N VAL A 21 -16.81 -5.07 -2.07
CA VAL A 21 -15.99 -3.86 -1.99
C VAL A 21 -16.31 -3.07 -0.73
N THR A 22 -17.59 -2.82 -0.46
CA THR A 22 -18.02 -2.09 0.75
C THR A 22 -17.63 -2.85 2.02
N LEU A 23 -17.76 -4.18 2.03
CA LEU A 23 -17.36 -5.02 3.17
C LEU A 23 -15.85 -4.97 3.41
N ALA A 24 -15.04 -5.12 2.35
CA ALA A 24 -13.57 -5.04 2.45
C ALA A 24 -13.12 -3.67 2.97
N LEU A 25 -13.65 -2.58 2.39
CA LEU A 25 -13.33 -1.22 2.80
C LEU A 25 -13.77 -0.95 4.25
N GLY A 26 -14.96 -1.42 4.63
CA GLY A 26 -15.45 -1.33 6.01
C GLY A 26 -14.54 -2.06 6.99
N LEU A 27 -14.10 -3.27 6.67
CA LEU A 27 -13.16 -4.04 7.50
C LEU A 27 -11.79 -3.34 7.62
N MET A 28 -11.24 -2.81 6.52
CA MET A 28 -9.98 -2.07 6.55
C MET A 28 -10.07 -0.82 7.43
N VAL A 29 -11.18 -0.08 7.36
CA VAL A 29 -11.41 1.09 8.24
C VAL A 29 -11.54 0.67 9.71
N CYS A 30 -12.32 -0.38 10.00
CA CYS A 30 -12.46 -0.93 11.36
C CYS A 30 -11.11 -1.38 11.92
N LEU A 31 -10.26 -1.99 11.10
CA LEU A 31 -8.90 -2.39 11.49
C LEU A 31 -8.04 -1.19 11.87
N GLY A 32 -8.04 -0.15 11.04
CA GLY A 32 -7.35 1.10 11.33
C GLY A 32 -7.81 1.70 12.66
N LEU A 33 -9.12 1.80 12.89
CA LEU A 33 -9.65 2.31 14.17
C LEU A 33 -9.25 1.45 15.37
N THR A 34 -9.28 0.12 15.22
CA THR A 34 -8.90 -0.81 16.28
C THR A 34 -7.41 -0.69 16.63
N GLU A 35 -6.56 -0.43 15.63
CA GLU A 35 -5.14 -0.16 15.84
C GLU A 35 -4.94 1.08 16.74
N GLY A 36 -5.67 2.16 16.48
CA GLY A 36 -5.67 3.36 17.33
C GLY A 36 -6.10 3.06 18.77
N VAL A 37 -7.17 2.29 18.97
CA VAL A 37 -7.63 1.87 20.30
C VAL A 37 -6.57 1.01 21.01
N SER A 38 -5.93 0.08 20.30
CA SER A 38 -4.87 -0.77 20.86
C SER A 38 -3.66 0.03 21.33
N LEU A 39 -3.27 1.08 20.59
CA LEU A 39 -2.20 1.99 20.99
C LEU A 39 -2.57 2.83 22.22
N LEU A 40 -3.81 3.33 22.29
CA LEU A 40 -4.29 4.10 23.44
C LEU A 40 -4.35 3.27 24.72
N MET A 41 -4.58 1.97 24.63
CA MET A 41 -4.58 1.04 25.78
C MET A 41 -3.19 0.82 26.40
N LEU A 42 -2.11 1.29 25.78
CA LEU A 42 -0.80 1.34 26.42
C LEU A 42 -0.73 2.43 27.51
N VAL A 43 -1.52 3.51 27.41
CA VAL A 43 -1.47 4.63 28.36
C VAL A 43 -1.78 4.20 29.80
N PRO A 44 -2.87 3.46 30.08
CA PRO A 44 -3.13 2.95 31.44
C PRO A 44 -2.08 1.96 31.94
N LEU A 45 -1.46 1.17 31.04
CA LEU A 45 -0.39 0.26 31.42
C LEU A 45 0.86 1.03 31.89
N LEU A 46 1.20 2.14 31.23
CA LEU A 46 2.29 3.02 31.64
C LEU A 46 2.03 3.64 33.03
N GLN A 47 0.79 4.09 33.28
CA GLN A 47 0.39 4.62 34.59
C GLN A 47 0.50 3.58 35.71
N LEU A 48 0.06 2.35 35.46
CA LEU A 48 0.13 1.27 36.45
C LEU A 48 1.56 0.82 36.77
N VAL A 49 2.51 1.03 35.85
CA VAL A 49 3.95 0.81 36.07
C VAL A 49 4.60 1.96 36.87
N GLY A 50 3.84 3.01 37.19
CA GLY A 50 4.29 4.14 38.01
C GLY A 50 4.91 5.29 37.21
N LEU A 51 4.69 5.34 35.89
CA LEU A 51 5.00 6.52 35.10
C LEU A 51 3.93 7.59 35.37
N ASP A 52 4.36 8.80 35.71
CA ASP A 52 3.45 9.90 35.96
C ASP A 52 2.90 10.43 34.63
N VAL A 53 1.75 9.88 34.22
CA VAL A 53 1.02 10.26 33.01
C VAL A 53 -0.20 11.14 33.36
N GLN A 54 -0.20 11.76 34.55
CA GLN A 54 -1.35 12.55 35.02
C GLN A 54 -1.42 13.95 34.41
N GLN A 55 -0.33 14.47 33.82
CA GLN A 55 -0.31 15.82 33.27
C GLN A 55 -0.63 15.86 31.77
N GLY A 56 -1.52 16.79 31.40
CA GLY A 56 -1.90 17.11 30.03
C GLY A 56 -2.86 16.14 29.34
N THR A 57 -2.70 16.04 28.02
CA THR A 57 -3.59 15.32 27.11
C THR A 57 -3.68 13.81 27.39
N LEU A 58 -2.59 13.21 27.83
CA LEU A 58 -2.53 11.78 28.17
C LEU A 58 -3.31 11.47 29.46
N GLY A 59 -3.35 12.40 30.41
CA GLY A 59 -4.19 12.31 31.61
C GLY A 59 -5.68 12.24 31.27
N ARG A 60 -6.16 13.07 30.33
CA ARG A 60 -7.55 13.01 29.83
C ARG A 60 -7.89 11.69 29.15
N ILE A 61 -6.96 11.13 28.39
CA ILE A 61 -7.13 9.83 27.76
C ILE A 61 -7.24 8.74 28.82
N ALA A 62 -6.40 8.80 29.85
CA ALA A 62 -6.44 7.86 30.96
C ALA A 62 -7.72 7.98 31.80
N GLU A 63 -8.21 9.20 32.06
CA GLU A 63 -9.51 9.46 32.71
C GLU A 63 -10.67 8.92 31.88
N LEU A 64 -10.63 9.09 30.55
CA LEU A 64 -11.64 8.54 29.66
C LEU A 64 -11.63 7.01 29.74
N ILE A 65 -10.46 6.38 29.70
CA ILE A 65 -10.35 4.92 29.82
C ILE A 65 -10.82 4.46 31.21
N SER A 66 -10.40 5.13 32.29
CA SER A 66 -10.84 4.78 33.64
C SER A 66 -12.34 4.94 33.83
N SER A 67 -12.97 5.93 33.19
CA SER A 67 -14.43 6.10 33.18
C SER A 67 -15.14 4.94 32.46
N VAL A 68 -14.58 4.44 31.36
CA VAL A 68 -15.10 3.26 30.65
C VAL A 68 -15.02 2.03 31.56
N PHE A 69 -13.88 1.81 32.22
CA PHE A 69 -13.72 0.73 33.19
C PHE A 69 -14.72 0.84 34.36
N ALA A 70 -14.96 2.06 34.87
CA ALA A 70 -15.92 2.31 35.94
C ALA A 70 -17.36 2.01 35.51
N THR A 71 -17.76 2.32 34.26
CA THR A 71 -19.10 1.96 33.75
C THR A 71 -19.29 0.45 33.59
N ILE A 72 -18.22 -0.29 33.35
CA ILE A 72 -18.20 -1.77 33.29
C ILE A 72 -18.13 -2.37 34.71
N GLY A 73 -17.94 -1.55 35.75
CA GLY A 73 -17.89 -1.98 37.16
C GLY A 73 -16.58 -2.64 37.56
N MET A 74 -15.50 -2.47 36.79
CA MET A 74 -14.18 -3.05 37.08
C MET A 74 -13.20 -1.95 37.47
N GLN A 75 -12.40 -2.21 38.52
CA GLN A 75 -11.27 -1.35 38.85
C GLN A 75 -10.11 -1.61 37.86
N PRO A 76 -9.46 -0.56 37.32
CA PRO A 76 -8.32 -0.70 36.41
C PRO A 76 -7.10 -1.24 37.17
N THR A 77 -7.06 -2.55 37.38
CA THR A 77 -5.90 -3.29 37.90
C THR A 77 -5.06 -3.79 36.74
N LEU A 78 -3.77 -4.05 36.98
CA LEU A 78 -2.85 -4.55 35.95
C LEU A 78 -3.42 -5.77 35.20
N ILE A 79 -3.97 -6.74 35.94
CA ILE A 79 -4.56 -7.96 35.36
C ILE A 79 -5.74 -7.62 34.44
N THR A 80 -6.64 -6.72 34.87
CA THR A 80 -7.81 -6.35 34.06
C THR A 80 -7.42 -5.60 32.79
N VAL A 81 -6.50 -4.62 32.88
CA VAL A 81 -6.04 -3.84 31.72
C VAL A 81 -5.31 -4.76 30.73
N LEU A 82 -4.46 -5.66 31.23
CA LEU A 82 -3.75 -6.64 30.39
C LEU A 82 -4.72 -7.62 29.72
N GLY A 83 -5.74 -8.10 30.45
CA GLY A 83 -6.79 -8.96 29.91
C GLY A 83 -7.57 -8.29 28.78
N PHE A 84 -7.98 -7.02 28.97
CA PHE A 84 -8.62 -6.24 27.90
C PHE A 84 -7.70 -5.97 26.72
N TYR A 85 -6.42 -5.67 26.98
CA TYR A 85 -5.44 -5.46 25.92
C TYR A 85 -5.26 -6.72 25.05
N VAL A 86 -5.12 -7.89 25.68
CA VAL A 86 -5.07 -9.18 24.98
C VAL A 86 -6.36 -9.43 24.20
N LEU A 87 -7.53 -9.16 24.79
CA LEU A 87 -8.82 -9.30 24.11
C LEU A 87 -8.90 -8.41 22.86
N ILE A 88 -8.48 -7.13 22.96
CA ILE A 88 -8.44 -6.20 21.83
C ILE A 88 -7.51 -6.72 20.73
N ILE A 89 -6.32 -7.23 21.09
CA ILE A 89 -5.38 -7.83 20.11
C ILE A 89 -5.99 -9.06 19.43
N ILE A 90 -6.70 -9.91 20.18
CA ILE A 90 -7.39 -11.09 19.61
C ILE A 90 -8.45 -10.63 18.61
N ILE A 91 -9.29 -9.66 18.98
CA ILE A 91 -10.33 -9.09 18.10
C ILE A 91 -9.69 -8.46 16.86
N HIS A 92 -8.64 -7.66 17.03
CA HIS A 92 -7.88 -7.04 15.93
C HIS A 92 -7.32 -8.11 14.97
N SER A 93 -6.73 -9.18 15.51
CA SER A 93 -6.16 -10.27 14.73
C SER A 93 -7.22 -11.07 13.96
N LEU A 94 -8.40 -11.28 14.58
CA LEU A 94 -9.56 -11.90 13.93
C LEU A 94 -10.09 -11.05 12.78
N LEU A 95 -10.29 -9.75 13.01
CA LEU A 95 -10.69 -8.80 11.98
C LEU A 95 -9.68 -8.77 10.83
N LYS A 96 -8.38 -8.81 11.14
CA LYS A 96 -7.30 -8.80 10.14
C LYS A 96 -7.31 -10.06 9.29
N ARG A 97 -7.53 -11.21 9.92
CA ARG A 97 -7.70 -12.48 9.20
C ARG A 97 -8.90 -12.44 8.27
N TRP A 98 -10.03 -11.91 8.73
CA TRP A 98 -11.25 -11.79 7.91
C TRP A 98 -11.07 -10.81 6.76
N GLU A 99 -10.51 -9.64 7.02
CA GLU A 99 -10.19 -8.65 5.98
C GLU A 99 -9.29 -9.25 4.92
N ASN A 100 -8.20 -9.90 5.31
CA ASN A 100 -7.28 -10.50 4.35
C ASN A 100 -7.97 -11.57 3.48
N SER A 101 -8.83 -12.40 4.09
CA SER A 101 -9.60 -13.39 3.34
C SER A 101 -10.56 -12.74 2.34
N VAL A 102 -11.31 -11.71 2.76
CA VAL A 102 -12.27 -11.00 1.89
C VAL A 102 -11.54 -10.28 0.77
N SER A 103 -10.45 -9.58 1.08
CA SER A 103 -9.63 -8.83 0.12
C SER A 103 -9.02 -9.75 -0.94
N LEU A 104 -8.50 -10.92 -0.53
CA LEU A 104 -8.00 -11.93 -1.47
C LEU A 104 -9.12 -12.47 -2.36
N THR A 105 -10.26 -12.88 -1.78
CA THR A 105 -11.39 -13.37 -2.58
C THR A 105 -11.85 -12.33 -3.58
N LEU A 106 -11.96 -11.06 -3.17
CA LEU A 106 -12.35 -9.96 -4.03
C LEU A 106 -11.34 -9.75 -5.18
N GLN A 107 -10.04 -9.74 -4.88
CA GLN A 107 -8.99 -9.60 -5.88
C GLN A 107 -9.06 -10.72 -6.93
N TYR A 108 -9.11 -11.98 -6.49
CA TYR A 108 -9.11 -13.12 -7.39
C TYR A 108 -10.39 -13.23 -8.22
N GLU A 109 -11.56 -13.04 -7.62
CA GLU A 109 -12.83 -13.07 -8.37
C GLU A 109 -12.89 -11.97 -9.43
N PHE A 110 -12.41 -10.77 -9.10
CA PHE A 110 -12.34 -9.66 -10.06
C PHE A 110 -11.42 -10.00 -11.23
N VAL A 111 -10.22 -10.54 -10.95
CA VAL A 111 -9.27 -10.99 -11.97
C VAL A 111 -9.86 -12.08 -12.86
N VAL A 112 -10.56 -13.06 -12.30
CA VAL A 112 -11.20 -14.14 -13.06
C VAL A 112 -12.26 -13.58 -14.01
N ARG A 113 -13.12 -12.68 -13.54
CA ARG A 113 -14.16 -12.06 -14.39
C ARG A 113 -13.55 -11.24 -15.52
N LEU A 114 -12.52 -10.44 -15.23
CA LEU A 114 -11.82 -9.67 -16.26
C LEU A 114 -11.14 -10.58 -17.29
N ARG A 115 -10.51 -11.67 -16.85
CA ARG A 115 -9.88 -12.64 -17.74
C ARG A 115 -10.90 -13.30 -18.67
N GLN A 116 -12.09 -13.65 -18.16
CA GLN A 116 -13.18 -14.21 -18.96
C GLN A 116 -13.69 -13.20 -19.99
N GLN A 117 -13.95 -11.95 -19.59
CA GLN A 117 -14.40 -10.89 -20.50
C GLN A 117 -13.36 -10.57 -21.58
N LEU A 118 -12.08 -10.53 -21.22
CA LEU A 118 -11.00 -10.30 -22.17
C LEU A 118 -10.89 -11.45 -23.17
N TYR A 119 -10.99 -12.69 -22.71
CA TYR A 119 -10.96 -13.86 -23.58
C TYR A 119 -12.15 -13.87 -24.56
N GLU A 120 -13.35 -13.57 -24.08
CA GLU A 120 -14.55 -13.43 -24.91
C GLU A 120 -14.41 -12.30 -25.94
N ALA A 121 -13.83 -11.15 -25.55
CA ALA A 121 -13.54 -10.05 -26.47
C ALA A 121 -12.53 -10.46 -27.55
N ILE A 122 -11.47 -11.18 -27.18
CA ILE A 122 -10.48 -11.71 -28.14
C ILE A 122 -11.14 -12.68 -29.12
N ALA A 123 -11.98 -13.60 -28.63
CA ALA A 123 -12.67 -14.58 -29.46
C ALA A 123 -13.67 -13.96 -30.46
N ASN A 124 -14.31 -12.85 -30.09
CA ASN A 124 -15.28 -12.14 -30.93
C ASN A 124 -14.66 -11.00 -31.77
N THR A 125 -13.35 -10.82 -31.73
CA THR A 125 -12.67 -9.74 -32.46
C THR A 125 -12.61 -10.05 -33.97
N ASN A 126 -12.58 -9.00 -34.80
CA ASN A 126 -12.49 -9.16 -36.24
C ASN A 126 -11.19 -9.92 -36.64
N TRP A 127 -11.30 -10.71 -37.70
CA TRP A 127 -10.19 -11.54 -38.20
C TRP A 127 -8.94 -10.73 -38.59
N LEU A 128 -9.12 -9.57 -39.22
CA LEU A 128 -8.03 -8.68 -39.63
C LEU A 128 -7.21 -8.16 -38.43
N PHE A 129 -7.85 -7.83 -37.31
CA PHE A 129 -7.17 -7.43 -36.08
C PHE A 129 -6.45 -8.63 -35.47
N PHE A 130 -7.12 -9.78 -35.37
CA PHE A 130 -6.55 -11.00 -34.81
C PHE A 130 -5.26 -11.43 -35.52
N VAL A 131 -5.24 -11.40 -36.87
CA VAL A 131 -4.06 -11.75 -37.66
C VAL A 131 -2.95 -10.70 -37.58
N ARG A 132 -3.28 -9.43 -37.35
CA ARG A 132 -2.30 -8.34 -37.21
C ARG A 132 -1.67 -8.27 -35.81
N SER A 133 -2.33 -8.83 -34.80
CA SER A 133 -1.83 -8.89 -33.42
C SER A 133 -0.90 -10.08 -33.19
N ARG A 134 0.10 -9.94 -32.32
CA ARG A 134 0.99 -11.05 -31.97
C ARG A 134 0.31 -11.92 -30.91
N ALA A 135 0.42 -13.24 -31.05
CA ALA A 135 -0.12 -14.18 -30.07
C ALA A 135 0.46 -13.96 -28.65
N SER A 136 1.72 -13.52 -28.57
CA SER A 136 2.39 -13.15 -27.32
C SER A 136 1.66 -12.04 -26.56
N ASP A 137 1.08 -11.08 -27.28
CA ASP A 137 0.45 -9.91 -26.66
C ASP A 137 -0.86 -10.33 -25.97
N PHE A 138 -1.60 -11.26 -26.57
CA PHE A 138 -2.80 -11.86 -25.95
C PHE A 138 -2.44 -12.69 -24.71
N VAL A 139 -1.39 -13.52 -24.78
CA VAL A 139 -0.94 -14.31 -23.64
C VAL A 139 -0.48 -13.41 -22.49
N HIS A 140 0.32 -12.39 -22.78
CA HIS A 140 0.78 -11.41 -21.80
C HIS A 140 -0.40 -10.67 -21.15
N ALA A 141 -1.37 -10.23 -21.97
CA ALA A 141 -2.57 -9.55 -21.48
C ALA A 141 -3.44 -10.44 -20.58
N LEU A 142 -3.58 -11.73 -20.88
CA LEU A 142 -4.38 -12.68 -20.10
C LEU A 142 -3.69 -13.16 -18.80
N THR A 143 -2.36 -13.03 -18.72
CA THR A 143 -1.54 -13.51 -17.60
C THR A 143 -1.03 -12.36 -16.74
N ILE A 144 0.03 -11.70 -17.17
CA ILE A 144 0.77 -10.68 -16.41
C ILE A 144 -0.10 -9.44 -16.15
N GLU A 145 -0.79 -8.93 -17.17
CA GLU A 145 -1.63 -7.73 -17.00
C GLU A 145 -2.80 -7.98 -16.07
N MET A 146 -3.40 -9.18 -16.11
CA MET A 146 -4.48 -9.56 -15.21
C MET A 146 -4.02 -9.61 -13.74
N GLU A 147 -2.84 -10.19 -13.47
CA GLU A 147 -2.27 -10.19 -12.12
C GLU A 147 -1.96 -8.78 -11.63
N ARG A 148 -1.37 -7.94 -12.49
CA ARG A 148 -1.07 -6.53 -12.17
C ARG A 148 -2.34 -5.74 -11.85
N VAL A 149 -3.42 -5.97 -12.58
CA VAL A 149 -4.73 -5.39 -12.30
C VAL A 149 -5.29 -5.85 -10.95
N GLY A 150 -5.13 -7.13 -10.61
CA GLY A 150 -5.49 -7.66 -9.30
C GLY A 150 -4.75 -6.94 -8.16
N ALA A 151 -3.42 -6.87 -8.24
CA ALA A 151 -2.61 -6.16 -7.25
C ALA A 151 -3.00 -4.68 -7.14
N THR A 152 -3.24 -4.02 -8.29
CA THR A 152 -3.70 -2.62 -8.33
C THR A 152 -5.04 -2.44 -7.61
N THR A 153 -5.95 -3.41 -7.73
CA THR A 153 -7.24 -3.40 -7.01
C THR A 153 -7.03 -3.37 -5.51
N TYR A 154 -6.16 -4.25 -4.99
CA TYR A 154 -5.84 -4.31 -3.57
C TYR A 154 -5.23 -3.00 -3.07
N TYR A 155 -4.19 -2.50 -3.75
CA TYR A 155 -3.53 -1.26 -3.35
C TYR A 155 -4.46 -0.04 -3.41
N LEU A 156 -5.36 0.03 -4.39
CA LEU A 156 -6.31 1.12 -4.50
C LEU A 156 -7.33 1.10 -3.35
N LEU A 157 -7.85 -0.07 -2.98
CA LEU A 157 -8.75 -0.21 -1.83
C LEU A 157 -8.04 0.11 -0.51
N SER A 158 -6.82 -0.40 -0.34
CA SER A 158 -5.98 -0.10 0.81
C SER A 158 -5.72 1.41 0.91
N LEU A 159 -5.35 2.07 -0.19
CA LEU A 159 -5.14 3.52 -0.23
C LEU A 159 -6.38 4.30 0.21
N LEU A 160 -7.57 3.91 -0.27
CA LEU A 160 -8.83 4.54 0.11
C LEU A 160 -9.13 4.34 1.60
N ALA A 161 -8.97 3.12 2.12
CA ALA A 161 -9.19 2.84 3.53
C ALA A 161 -8.19 3.60 4.43
N THR A 162 -6.90 3.58 4.09
CA THR A 162 -5.87 4.34 4.80
C THR A 162 -6.14 5.84 4.75
N ALA A 163 -6.61 6.38 3.61
CA ALA A 163 -7.01 7.78 3.53
C ALA A 163 -8.17 8.11 4.48
N ILE A 164 -9.19 7.25 4.55
CA ILE A 164 -10.33 7.42 5.48
C ILE A 164 -9.85 7.40 6.93
N VAL A 165 -9.06 6.40 7.31
CA VAL A 165 -8.49 6.27 8.66
C VAL A 165 -7.63 7.48 9.00
N THR A 166 -6.81 7.94 8.05
CA THR A 166 -5.96 9.13 8.22
C THR A 166 -6.81 10.39 8.44
N VAL A 167 -7.89 10.58 7.70
CA VAL A 167 -8.83 11.69 7.92
C VAL A 167 -9.44 11.62 9.31
N ILE A 168 -9.87 10.43 9.76
CA ILE A 168 -10.41 10.24 11.12
C ILE A 168 -9.35 10.61 12.16
N TYR A 169 -8.11 10.16 12.01
CA TYR A 169 -7.00 10.48 12.92
C TYR A 169 -6.66 11.97 12.92
N ILE A 170 -6.67 12.64 11.76
CA ILE A 170 -6.50 14.09 11.69
C ILE A 170 -7.61 14.81 12.46
N LEU A 171 -8.87 14.39 12.30
CA LEU A 171 -10.00 14.98 13.04
C LEU A 171 -9.83 14.81 14.56
N PHE A 172 -9.38 13.64 15.01
CA PHE A 172 -9.04 13.40 16.42
C PHE A 172 -7.87 14.29 16.87
N ALA A 173 -6.80 14.38 16.08
CA ALA A 173 -5.62 15.19 16.40
C ALA A 173 -5.95 16.67 16.52
N ILE A 174 -6.77 17.23 15.61
CA ILE A 174 -7.22 18.63 15.67
C ILE A 174 -8.04 18.89 16.94
N LYS A 175 -8.94 17.97 17.31
CA LYS A 175 -9.71 18.08 18.57
C LYS A 175 -8.81 18.03 19.81
N LEU A 176 -7.68 17.34 19.72
CA LEU A 176 -6.73 17.17 20.81
C LEU A 176 -5.86 18.42 20.98
N SER A 177 -5.22 18.86 19.90
CA SER A 177 -4.43 20.09 19.82
C SER A 177 -4.27 20.53 18.36
N ALA A 178 -4.98 21.58 17.99
CA ALA A 178 -4.87 22.16 16.65
C ALA A 178 -3.46 22.72 16.37
N LEU A 179 -2.74 23.20 17.40
CA LEU A 179 -1.40 23.76 17.27
C LEU A 179 -0.37 22.67 16.94
N ILE A 180 -0.35 21.57 17.72
CA ILE A 180 0.57 20.44 17.45
C ILE A 180 0.24 19.83 16.09
N THR A 181 -1.04 19.66 15.76
CA THR A 181 -1.45 19.13 14.46
C THR A 181 -0.98 20.02 13.31
N GLY A 182 -1.09 21.34 13.45
CA GLY A 182 -0.57 22.29 12.45
C GLY A 182 0.94 22.19 12.25
N LEU A 183 1.72 22.02 13.34
CA LEU A 183 3.16 21.78 13.26
C LEU A 183 3.50 20.46 12.57
N VAL A 184 2.76 19.39 12.86
CA VAL A 184 2.90 18.09 12.17
C VAL A 184 2.69 18.25 10.67
N PHE A 185 1.63 18.96 10.26
CA PHE A 185 1.35 19.22 8.85
C PHE A 185 2.45 20.06 8.19
N LEU A 186 2.97 21.08 8.88
CA LEU A 186 4.04 21.93 8.35
C LEU A 186 5.34 21.13 8.16
N CYS A 187 5.76 20.36 9.15
CA CYS A 187 6.95 19.51 9.03
C CYS A 187 6.76 18.43 7.96
N GLY A 188 5.58 17.80 7.92
CA GLY A 188 5.23 16.83 6.88
C GLY A 188 5.25 17.43 5.48
N ALA A 189 4.74 18.65 5.29
CA ALA A 189 4.78 19.35 4.01
C ALA A 189 6.22 19.66 3.57
N ILE A 190 7.08 20.11 4.49
CA ILE A 190 8.50 20.33 4.22
C ILE A 190 9.17 19.03 3.79
N LEU A 191 8.95 17.93 4.52
CA LEU A 191 9.49 16.61 4.20
C LEU A 191 9.03 16.14 2.81
N LEU A 192 7.74 16.28 2.48
CA LEU A 192 7.22 15.94 1.16
C LEU A 192 7.86 16.77 0.04
N LEU A 193 8.07 18.07 0.25
CA LEU A 193 8.73 18.93 -0.72
C LEU A 193 10.19 18.52 -0.96
N MET A 194 10.91 18.16 0.10
CA MET A 194 12.29 17.65 0.00
C MET A 194 12.35 16.30 -0.74
N LEU A 195 11.37 15.42 -0.51
CA LEU A 195 11.33 14.10 -1.15
C LEU A 195 10.82 14.12 -2.59
N LYS A 196 10.05 15.14 -3.00
CA LYS A 196 9.42 15.24 -4.33
C LYS A 196 10.41 14.99 -5.47
N GLY A 197 11.63 15.53 -5.38
CA GLY A 197 12.68 15.31 -6.38
C GLY A 197 13.15 13.86 -6.44
N LYS A 198 13.38 13.23 -5.28
CA LYS A 198 13.81 11.83 -5.17
C LYS A 198 12.71 10.87 -5.65
N THR A 199 11.46 11.14 -5.32
CA THR A 199 10.32 10.35 -5.80
C THR A 199 10.17 10.43 -7.32
N LYS A 200 10.44 11.60 -7.94
CA LYS A 200 10.42 11.74 -9.40
C LYS A 200 11.49 10.86 -10.06
N ILE A 201 12.70 10.84 -9.53
CA ILE A 201 13.80 10.01 -10.04
C ILE A 201 13.47 8.51 -9.91
N ALA A 202 12.94 8.09 -8.75
CA ALA A 202 12.49 6.70 -8.56
C ALA A 202 11.40 6.30 -9.56
N HIS A 203 10.47 7.21 -9.87
CA HIS A 203 9.42 6.99 -10.86
C HIS A 203 10.00 6.83 -12.28
N GLU A 204 10.86 7.76 -12.71
CA GLU A 204 11.50 7.71 -14.04
C GLU A 204 12.36 6.45 -14.21
N THR A 205 13.08 6.03 -13.17
CA THR A 205 13.88 4.78 -13.17
C THR A 205 12.98 3.55 -13.28
N GLY A 206 11.81 3.56 -12.63
CA GLY A 206 10.81 2.49 -12.71
C GLY A 206 10.16 2.36 -14.10
N GLU A 207 9.90 3.48 -14.78
CA GLU A 207 9.47 3.48 -16.18
C GLU A 207 10.55 2.87 -17.09
N GLY A 208 11.81 3.29 -16.92
CA GLY A 208 12.94 2.73 -17.67
C GLY A 208 13.11 1.22 -17.47
N LEU A 209 12.97 0.73 -16.24
CA LEU A 209 12.99 -0.71 -15.92
C LEU A 209 11.86 -1.47 -16.63
N SER A 210 10.64 -0.91 -16.64
CA SER A 210 9.49 -1.52 -17.32
C SER A 210 9.74 -1.64 -18.83
N ASP A 211 10.29 -0.60 -19.45
CA ASP A 211 10.65 -0.61 -20.87
C ASP A 211 11.76 -1.62 -21.20
N ALA A 212 12.79 -1.72 -20.35
CA ALA A 212 13.85 -2.71 -20.52
C ALA A 212 13.33 -4.15 -20.41
N MET A 213 12.39 -4.41 -19.48
CA MET A 213 11.71 -5.70 -19.39
C MET A 213 10.92 -6.05 -20.64
N ASN A 214 10.15 -5.10 -21.15
CA ASN A 214 9.38 -5.29 -22.39
C ASN A 214 10.30 -5.68 -23.56
N ARG A 215 11.47 -5.04 -23.68
CA ARG A 215 12.47 -5.38 -24.71
C ARG A 215 13.06 -6.77 -24.51
N LEU A 216 13.35 -7.16 -23.26
CA LEU A 216 13.84 -8.50 -22.94
C LEU A 216 12.81 -9.58 -23.32
N TYR A 217 11.54 -9.40 -22.94
CA TYR A 217 10.46 -10.35 -23.28
C TYR A 217 10.22 -10.45 -24.79
N ALA A 218 10.26 -9.32 -25.50
CA ALA A 218 10.15 -9.30 -26.96
C ALA A 218 11.29 -10.09 -27.61
N ALA A 219 12.54 -9.87 -27.18
CA ALA A 219 13.70 -10.60 -27.70
C ALA A 219 13.64 -12.09 -27.41
N VAL A 220 13.21 -12.51 -26.21
CA VAL A 220 13.02 -13.93 -25.88
C VAL A 220 11.98 -14.57 -26.81
N THR A 221 10.84 -13.91 -27.00
CA THR A 221 9.76 -14.42 -27.85
C THR A 221 10.22 -14.55 -29.32
N GLU A 222 10.92 -13.54 -29.83
CA GLU A 222 11.47 -13.54 -31.19
C GLU A 222 12.56 -14.60 -31.36
N HIS A 223 13.52 -14.69 -30.45
CA HIS A 223 14.60 -15.67 -30.51
C HIS A 223 14.07 -17.10 -30.44
N LEU A 224 13.10 -17.38 -29.56
CA LEU A 224 12.49 -18.70 -29.44
C LEU A 224 11.64 -19.05 -30.67
N GLY A 225 10.85 -18.11 -31.17
CA GLY A 225 10.06 -18.30 -32.39
C GLY A 225 10.93 -18.53 -33.64
N GLY A 226 12.08 -17.84 -33.70
CA GLY A 226 13.06 -17.95 -34.78
C GLY A 226 14.15 -19.01 -34.58
N MET A 227 14.07 -19.83 -33.52
CA MET A 227 15.19 -20.71 -33.12
C MET A 227 15.61 -21.71 -34.20
N LYS A 228 14.65 -22.25 -34.95
CA LYS A 228 14.94 -23.15 -36.09
C LYS A 228 15.76 -22.44 -37.17
N ILE A 229 15.38 -21.20 -37.50
CA ILE A 229 16.11 -20.39 -38.48
C ILE A 229 17.51 -20.06 -37.95
N ALA A 230 17.61 -19.66 -36.68
CA ALA A 230 18.90 -19.34 -36.05
C ALA A 230 19.87 -20.54 -36.09
N LYS A 231 19.37 -21.75 -35.83
CA LYS A 231 20.11 -23.02 -35.92
C LYS A 231 20.53 -23.35 -37.36
N SER A 232 19.65 -23.16 -38.34
CA SER A 232 19.96 -23.40 -39.75
C SER A 232 21.03 -22.47 -40.31
N TYR A 233 21.10 -21.24 -39.82
CA TYR A 233 22.07 -20.23 -40.26
C TYR A 233 23.29 -20.09 -39.34
N GLY A 234 23.37 -20.85 -38.23
CA GLY A 234 24.52 -20.82 -37.31
C GLY A 234 24.71 -19.50 -36.55
N VAL A 235 23.62 -18.77 -36.28
CA VAL A 235 23.65 -17.42 -35.67
C VAL A 235 23.27 -17.40 -34.18
N GLU A 236 23.27 -18.55 -33.50
CA GLU A 236 22.82 -18.65 -32.11
C GLU A 236 23.69 -17.83 -31.15
N GLY A 237 24.99 -17.71 -31.44
CA GLY A 237 25.90 -16.87 -30.65
C GLY A 237 25.43 -15.40 -30.58
N ARG A 238 24.86 -14.87 -31.67
CA ARG A 238 24.31 -13.51 -31.70
C ARG A 238 23.03 -13.35 -30.89
N HIS A 239 22.19 -14.40 -30.83
CA HIS A 239 21.03 -14.42 -29.94
C HIS A 239 21.46 -14.44 -28.47
N VAL A 240 22.47 -15.24 -28.13
CA VAL A 240 23.03 -15.30 -26.76
C VAL A 240 23.63 -13.97 -26.35
N GLU A 241 24.43 -13.34 -27.22
CA GLU A 241 25.03 -12.02 -26.95
C GLU A 241 23.96 -10.93 -26.75
N THR A 242 22.92 -10.93 -27.58
CA THR A 242 21.81 -9.96 -27.46
C THR A 242 21.02 -10.17 -26.18
N PHE A 243 20.73 -11.42 -25.82
CA PHE A 243 20.06 -11.74 -24.55
C PHE A 243 20.91 -11.34 -23.34
N ALA A 244 22.22 -11.61 -23.36
CA ALA A 244 23.13 -11.20 -22.30
C ALA A 244 23.14 -9.68 -22.09
N ARG A 245 23.22 -8.91 -23.18
CA ARG A 245 23.16 -7.44 -23.14
C ARG A 245 21.84 -6.90 -22.60
N LEU A 246 20.70 -7.45 -23.03
CA LEU A 246 19.38 -7.02 -22.54
C LEU A 246 19.19 -7.36 -21.05
N THR A 247 19.67 -8.53 -20.62
CA THR A 247 19.63 -8.95 -19.22
C THR A 247 20.52 -8.05 -18.36
N GLU A 248 21.67 -7.62 -18.87
CA GLU A 248 22.56 -6.69 -18.17
C GLU A 248 21.96 -5.28 -18.06
N GLN A 249 21.27 -4.79 -19.09
CA GLN A 249 20.51 -3.53 -19.02
C GLN A 249 19.40 -3.59 -17.96
N VAL A 250 18.67 -4.70 -17.92
CA VAL A 250 17.69 -4.98 -16.87
C VAL A 250 18.34 -4.95 -15.49
N ARG A 251 19.50 -5.60 -15.32
CA ARG A 251 20.20 -5.66 -14.04
C ARG A 251 20.54 -4.26 -13.54
N GLN A 252 21.11 -3.43 -14.40
CA GLN A 252 21.49 -2.05 -14.08
C GLN A 252 20.28 -1.21 -13.67
N LEU A 253 19.22 -1.19 -14.50
CA LEU A 253 18.01 -0.44 -14.20
C LEU A 253 17.27 -0.95 -12.96
N TYR A 254 17.31 -2.27 -12.70
CA TYR A 254 16.73 -2.86 -11.51
C TYR A 254 17.51 -2.44 -10.26
N THR A 255 18.84 -2.49 -10.30
CA THR A 255 19.67 -2.04 -9.17
C THR A 255 19.48 -0.55 -8.90
N ASP A 256 19.41 0.27 -9.95
CA ASP A 256 19.19 1.71 -9.82
C ASP A 256 17.80 2.00 -9.25
N ALA A 257 16.76 1.30 -9.70
CA ALA A 257 15.40 1.45 -9.17
C ALA A 257 15.33 1.08 -7.68
N VAL A 258 15.95 -0.03 -7.28
CA VAL A 258 16.00 -0.46 -5.87
C VAL A 258 16.80 0.52 -5.02
N GLN A 259 17.94 1.00 -5.50
CA GLN A 259 18.75 2.00 -4.78
C GLN A 259 18.00 3.33 -4.64
N ASN A 260 17.37 3.83 -5.70
CA ASN A 260 16.56 5.05 -5.65
C ASN A 260 15.37 4.91 -4.69
N GLN A 261 14.70 3.75 -4.69
CA GLN A 261 13.63 3.46 -3.72
C GLN A 261 14.17 3.38 -2.28
N ALA A 262 15.34 2.79 -2.08
CA ALA A 262 16.00 2.72 -0.78
C ALA A 262 16.41 4.11 -0.27
N GLU A 263 16.92 4.99 -1.14
CA GLU A 263 17.22 6.39 -0.79
C GLU A 263 15.96 7.15 -0.36
N VAL A 264 14.85 7.01 -1.09
CA VAL A 264 13.56 7.63 -0.72
C VAL A 264 13.13 7.17 0.66
N ASN A 265 13.18 5.85 0.92
CA ASN A 265 12.80 5.28 2.22
C ASN A 265 13.76 5.73 3.34
N TYR A 266 15.05 5.79 3.06
CA TYR A 266 16.07 6.25 4.01
C TYR A 266 15.80 7.70 4.45
N TRP A 267 15.64 8.62 3.50
CA TRP A 267 15.35 10.02 3.79
C TRP A 267 13.98 10.22 4.44
N PHE A 268 12.97 9.43 4.04
CA PHE A 268 11.66 9.45 4.67
C PHE A 268 11.74 9.07 6.16
N ASN A 269 12.46 7.99 6.48
CA ASN A 269 12.61 7.50 7.86
C ASN A 269 13.40 8.47 8.74
N ILE A 270 14.50 9.03 8.24
CA ILE A 270 15.26 10.04 9.00
C ILE A 270 14.42 11.30 9.20
N GLY A 271 13.77 11.78 8.15
CA GLY A 271 12.92 12.96 8.21
C GLY A 271 11.74 12.77 9.17
N SER A 272 11.13 11.58 9.21
CA SER A 272 10.00 11.30 10.11
C SER A 272 10.43 11.25 11.57
N VAL A 273 11.58 10.63 11.89
CA VAL A 273 12.14 10.60 13.25
C VAL A 273 12.56 12.01 13.71
N LEU A 274 13.21 12.79 12.85
CA LEU A 274 13.56 14.18 13.15
C LEU A 274 12.33 15.04 13.38
N THR A 275 11.30 14.88 12.54
CA THR A 275 10.02 15.57 12.68
C THR A 275 9.35 15.22 14.01
N LEU A 276 9.25 13.93 14.34
CA LEU A 276 8.67 13.47 15.60
C LEU A 276 9.45 13.99 16.81
N SER A 277 10.78 13.95 16.76
CA SER A 277 11.65 14.45 17.83
C SER A 277 11.51 15.96 18.03
N LEU A 278 11.47 16.73 16.93
CA LEU A 278 11.25 18.17 16.96
C LEU A 278 9.88 18.51 17.54
N ILE A 279 8.83 17.79 17.13
CA ILE A 279 7.47 18.00 17.64
C ILE A 279 7.40 17.69 19.13
N LEU A 280 8.01 16.58 19.58
CA LEU A 280 8.06 16.25 21.01
C LEU A 280 8.82 17.32 21.80
N PHE A 281 9.96 17.79 21.31
CA PHE A 281 10.74 18.85 21.95
C PHE A 281 9.97 20.16 22.05
N VAL A 282 9.34 20.61 20.95
CA VAL A 282 8.50 21.81 20.94
C VAL A 282 7.29 21.63 21.85
N SER A 283 6.66 20.45 21.87
CA SER A 283 5.54 20.15 22.76
C SER A 283 5.94 20.28 24.24
N PHE A 284 7.12 19.77 24.61
CA PHE A 284 7.61 19.84 25.98
C PHE A 284 7.99 21.29 26.39
N GLN A 285 8.68 22.02 25.51
CA GLN A 285 9.22 23.33 25.86
C GLN A 285 8.22 24.49 25.73
N VAL A 286 7.31 24.43 24.75
CA VAL A 286 6.38 25.53 24.45
C VAL A 286 5.02 25.33 25.10
N LEU A 287 4.57 24.08 25.30
CA LEU A 287 3.19 23.82 25.74
C LEU A 287 3.02 23.59 27.26
N SER A 288 4.11 23.51 28.03
CA SER A 288 4.10 23.12 29.46
C SER A 288 3.02 22.07 29.77
N ILE A 289 3.07 20.97 29.01
CA ILE A 289 2.51 19.67 29.38
C ILE A 289 3.68 18.82 29.83
#